data_AF-A0A1I2C6Q1-F1
#
_entry.id   AF-A0A1I2C6Q1-F1
#
_cell.length_a   1.000
_cell.length_b   1.000
_cell.length_c   1.000
_cell.angle_alpha   90.00
_cell.angle_beta   90.00
_cell.angle_gamma   90.00
#
_symmetry.space_group_name_H-M   'P 1'
#
loop_
_entity.id
_entity.type
_entity.pdbx_description
1 polymer ?
#
loop_
_entity_poly.entity_id
_entity_poly.type
_entity_poly.pdbx_seq_one_letter_code
_entity_poly.pdbx_strand_id
1 'polypeptide(L)'
;MLPDVMAWESGVPWTAEAYGSIKVAGNVHSDLTGFAYSILKNGATVWSGTAAGTQASYLVHIDVLPGDIVSFTAQGNAAWSSLIKNRKRRRLARGMPRRM
;
A
#
# COMPACT_ATOMS: atom_id res chain seq x y z
N MET A 1 11.78 4.15 14.95
CA MET A 1 10.98 3.39 13.96
C MET A 1 9.73 2.86 14.64
N LEU A 2 8.56 3.00 14.02
CA LEU A 2 7.33 2.35 14.50
C LEU A 2 7.35 0.88 14.07
N PRO A 3 7.04 -0.09 14.96
CA PRO A 3 6.87 -1.47 14.54
C PRO A 3 5.75 -1.55 13.49
N ASP A 4 5.96 -2.38 12.47
CA ASP A 4 5.04 -2.64 11.35
C ASP A 4 4.88 -1.54 10.29
N VAL A 5 5.78 -0.55 10.22
CA VAL A 5 5.82 0.44 9.11
C VAL A 5 7.07 0.19 8.28
N MET A 6 6.89 -0.23 7.02
CA MET A 6 7.99 -0.39 6.07
C MET A 6 8.00 0.78 5.08
N ALA A 7 9.16 1.41 4.93
CA ALA A 7 9.42 2.34 3.84
C ALA A 7 9.56 1.52 2.54
N TRP A 8 8.84 1.94 1.51
CA TRP A 8 8.80 1.25 0.23
C TRP A 8 9.06 2.24 -0.89
N GLU A 9 10.11 1.95 -1.67
CA GLU A 9 10.57 2.78 -2.78
C GLU A 9 10.01 2.27 -4.12
N SER A 10 10.07 3.12 -5.15
CA SER A 10 9.66 2.77 -6.52
C SER A 10 10.43 1.57 -7.06
N GLY A 11 9.73 0.68 -7.76
CA GLY A 11 10.33 -0.44 -8.50
C GLY A 11 10.44 -1.76 -7.72
N VAL A 12 10.23 -1.76 -6.40
CA VAL A 12 10.16 -2.99 -5.62
C VAL A 12 8.69 -3.29 -5.32
N PRO A 13 8.12 -4.44 -5.73
CA PRO A 13 6.77 -4.81 -5.31
C PRO A 13 6.76 -5.31 -3.86
N TRP A 14 5.69 -5.01 -3.12
CA TRP A 14 5.45 -5.53 -1.78
C TRP A 14 4.59 -6.80 -1.82
N THR A 15 5.00 -7.86 -1.13
CA THR A 15 4.22 -9.11 -1.05
C THR A 15 3.57 -9.23 0.32
N ALA A 16 2.26 -9.48 0.34
CA ALA A 16 1.51 -9.72 1.56
C ALA A 16 1.86 -11.09 2.17
N GLU A 17 2.27 -11.10 3.43
CA GLU A 17 2.56 -12.34 4.16
C GLU A 17 1.32 -12.95 4.83
N ALA A 18 0.29 -12.14 5.07
CA ALA A 18 -0.89 -12.52 5.83
C ALA A 18 -2.15 -11.86 5.28
N TYR A 19 -3.31 -12.48 5.54
CA TYR A 19 -4.60 -11.86 5.26
C TYR A 19 -4.82 -10.63 6.16
N GLY A 20 -5.28 -9.53 5.57
CA GLY A 20 -5.60 -8.32 6.31
C GLY A 20 -5.91 -7.12 5.43
N SER A 21 -5.82 -5.94 6.04
CA SER A 21 -5.95 -4.66 5.35
C SER A 21 -4.68 -3.85 5.58
N ILE A 22 -4.06 -3.39 4.51
CA ILE A 22 -2.90 -2.51 4.57
C ILE A 22 -3.33 -1.07 4.38
N LYS A 23 -2.64 -0.17 5.08
CA LYS A 23 -2.64 1.25 4.73
C LYS A 23 -1.39 1.55 3.92
N VAL A 24 -1.57 2.23 2.81
CA VAL A 24 -0.47 2.74 1.98
C VAL A 24 -0.61 4.25 1.91
N ALA A 25 0.37 4.96 2.43
CA ALA A 25 0.42 6.42 2.40
C ALA A 25 1.74 6.85 1.79
N GLY A 26 1.75 7.86 0.94
CA GLY A 26 3.01 8.29 0.33
C GLY A 26 2.87 9.46 -0.61
N ASN A 27 3.99 9.76 -1.25
CA ASN A 27 4.08 10.76 -2.31
C ASN A 27 4.64 10.12 -3.57
N VAL A 28 4.13 10.57 -4.71
CA VAL A 28 4.68 10.28 -6.03
C VAL A 28 5.18 11.59 -6.63
N HIS A 29 6.39 11.56 -7.18
CA HIS A 29 6.97 12.65 -7.95
C HIS A 29 7.18 12.17 -9.38
N SER A 30 6.81 12.98 -10.36
CA SER A 30 7.04 12.72 -11.78
C SER A 30 7.76 13.90 -12.41
N ASP A 31 8.54 13.63 -13.45
CA ASP A 31 9.11 14.64 -14.33
C ASP A 31 8.05 15.31 -15.23
N LEU A 32 6.87 14.69 -15.34
CA LEU A 32 5.73 15.23 -16.08
C LEU A 32 4.83 16.09 -15.19
N THR A 33 4.36 17.22 -15.73
CA THR A 33 3.19 17.93 -15.22
C THR A 33 1.91 17.28 -15.74
N GLY A 34 0.90 17.07 -14.89
CA GLY A 34 -0.36 16.51 -15.36
C GLY A 34 -0.32 14.98 -15.55
N PHE A 35 0.23 14.23 -14.59
CA PHE A 35 0.46 12.79 -14.74
C PHE A 35 -0.61 11.93 -14.04
N ALA A 36 -0.84 10.73 -14.58
CA ALA A 36 -1.63 9.69 -13.94
C ALA A 36 -0.75 8.70 -13.16
N TYR A 37 -1.28 8.18 -12.06
CA TYR A 37 -0.61 7.21 -11.20
C TYR A 37 -1.61 6.20 -10.63
N SER A 38 -1.15 4.99 -10.35
CA SER A 38 -1.99 3.92 -9.82
C SER A 38 -1.23 2.93 -8.95
N ILE A 39 -1.99 2.25 -8.11
CA ILE A 39 -1.55 1.16 -7.26
C ILE A 39 -2.21 -0.11 -7.79
N LEU A 40 -1.38 -1.11 -8.05
CA LEU A 40 -1.81 -2.39 -8.57
C LEU A 40 -1.73 -3.45 -7.48
N LYS A 41 -2.65 -4.42 -7.57
CA LYS A 41 -2.67 -5.65 -6.80
C LYS A 41 -2.70 -6.81 -7.78
N ASN A 42 -1.68 -7.66 -7.77
CA ASN A 42 -1.51 -8.77 -8.71
C ASN A 42 -1.61 -8.30 -10.19
N GLY A 43 -1.09 -7.11 -10.48
CA GLY A 43 -1.15 -6.50 -11.81
C GLY A 43 -2.49 -5.83 -12.18
N ALA A 44 -3.52 -5.91 -11.34
CA ALA A 44 -4.79 -5.22 -11.54
C ALA A 44 -4.81 -3.89 -10.78
N THR A 45 -5.22 -2.80 -11.44
CA THR A 45 -5.40 -1.50 -10.78
C THR A 45 -6.48 -1.59 -9.71
N VAL A 46 -6.11 -1.32 -8.46
CA VAL A 46 -7.04 -1.26 -7.32
C VAL A 46 -7.30 0.17 -6.87
N TRP A 47 -6.44 1.10 -7.26
CA TRP A 47 -6.59 2.52 -6.98
C TRP A 47 -5.81 3.36 -7.98
N SER A 48 -6.32 4.53 -8.34
CA SER A 48 -5.65 5.46 -9.25
C SER A 48 -5.95 6.92 -8.89
N GLY A 49 -5.10 7.81 -9.37
CA GLY A 49 -5.25 9.26 -9.26
C GLY A 49 -4.56 9.99 -10.39
N THR A 50 -4.80 11.29 -10.46
CA THR A 50 -4.11 12.22 -11.36
C THR A 50 -3.57 13.40 -10.56
N ALA A 51 -2.46 13.98 -11.02
CA ALA A 51 -1.80 15.10 -10.40
C ALA A 51 -1.68 16.23 -11.43
N ALA A 52 -2.11 17.44 -11.08
CA ALA A 52 -1.96 18.60 -11.98
C ALA A 52 -0.51 19.11 -12.04
N GLY A 53 0.24 18.97 -10.94
CA GLY A 53 1.66 19.32 -10.86
C GLY A 53 2.59 18.13 -11.13
N THR A 54 3.82 18.24 -10.64
CA THR A 54 4.85 17.20 -10.69
C THR A 54 4.86 16.29 -9.45
N GLN A 55 3.94 16.51 -8.51
CA GLN A 55 3.83 15.73 -7.28
C GLN A 55 2.36 15.47 -6.93
N ALA A 56 2.09 14.32 -6.31
CA ALA A 56 0.85 14.07 -5.59
C ALA A 56 1.08 13.26 -4.31
N SER A 57 0.21 13.48 -3.33
CA SER A 57 0.13 12.71 -2.09
C SER A 57 -1.09 11.79 -2.13
N TYR A 58 -0.99 10.60 -1.54
CA TYR A 58 -2.10 9.65 -1.48
C TYR A 58 -2.14 8.92 -0.14
N LEU A 59 -3.34 8.45 0.19
CA LEU A 59 -3.61 7.54 1.30
C LEU A 59 -4.69 6.55 0.84
N VAL A 60 -4.35 5.28 0.78
CA VAL A 60 -5.26 4.22 0.35
C VAL A 60 -5.27 3.06 1.35
N HIS A 61 -6.41 2.39 1.43
CA HIS A 61 -6.55 1.13 2.15
C HIS A 61 -6.79 0.00 1.13
N ILE A 62 -6.06 -1.11 1.27
CA ILE A 62 -6.14 -2.25 0.34
C ILE A 62 -6.28 -3.53 1.16
N ASP A 63 -7.28 -4.34 0.88
CA ASP A 63 -7.41 -5.66 1.47
C ASP A 63 -6.55 -6.67 0.70
N VAL A 64 -5.81 -7.49 1.43
CA VAL A 64 -4.81 -8.42 0.90
C VAL A 64 -4.95 -9.81 1.50
N LEU A 65 -4.61 -10.80 0.71
CA LEU A 65 -4.43 -12.21 1.03
C LEU A 65 -2.93 -12.53 1.03
N PRO A 66 -2.49 -13.59 1.73
CA PRO A 66 -1.11 -14.06 1.62
C PRO A 66 -0.74 -14.33 0.15
N GLY A 67 0.40 -13.81 -0.28
CA GLY A 67 0.90 -13.92 -1.65
C GLY A 67 0.45 -12.81 -2.60
N ASP A 68 -0.49 -11.94 -2.19
CA ASP A 68 -0.86 -10.77 -3.01
C ASP A 68 0.34 -9.83 -3.17
N ILE A 69 0.56 -9.38 -4.41
CA ILE A 69 1.64 -8.47 -4.77
C ILE A 69 1.07 -7.08 -4.99
N VAL A 70 1.53 -6.11 -4.22
CA VAL A 70 1.18 -4.69 -4.38
C VAL A 70 2.34 -3.95 -5.04
N SER A 71 2.05 -3.27 -6.13
CA SER A 71 3.04 -2.48 -6.88
C SER A 71 2.50 -1.11 -7.27
N PHE A 72 3.39 -0.24 -7.71
CA PHE A 72 3.10 1.16 -8.01
C PHE A 72 3.48 1.46 -9.45
N THR A 73 2.66 2.22 -10.15
CA THR A 73 2.98 2.71 -11.51
C THR A 73 2.53 4.15 -11.67
N ALA A 74 3.28 4.92 -12.44
CA ALA A 74 2.93 6.28 -12.81
C ALA A 74 3.48 6.60 -14.19
N GLN A 75 2.86 7.58 -14.85
CA GLN A 75 3.37 8.10 -16.11
C GLN A 75 4.64 8.92 -15.89
N GLY A 76 5.55 8.84 -16.86
CA GLY A 76 6.86 9.50 -16.79
C GLY A 76 7.88 8.72 -15.95
N ASN A 77 8.99 9.37 -15.64
CA ASN A 77 9.98 8.83 -14.72
C ASN A 77 9.57 9.20 -13.28
N ALA A 78 8.79 8.32 -12.67
CA ALA A 78 8.15 8.61 -11.39
C ALA A 78 8.82 7.91 -10.19
N ALA A 79 9.16 8.69 -9.17
CA ALA A 79 9.71 8.21 -7.90
C ALA A 79 8.61 8.14 -6.83
N TRP A 80 8.62 7.05 -6.05
CA TRP A 80 7.62 6.78 -5.03
C TRP A 80 8.25 6.69 -3.65
N SER A 81 7.55 7.24 -2.65
CA SER A 81 7.90 7.07 -1.25
C SER A 81 6.65 6.68 -0.48
N SER A 82 6.48 5.37 -0.23
CA SER A 82 5.32 4.81 0.47
C SER A 82 5.68 4.30 1.85
N LEU A 83 4.76 4.47 2.80
CA LEU A 83 4.73 3.77 4.07
C LEU A 83 3.61 2.74 4.01
N ILE A 84 3.96 1.46 4.13
CA ILE A 84 3.00 0.36 4.22
C ILE A 84 2.89 -0.05 5.68
N LYS A 85 1.67 0.00 6.22
CA LYS A 85 1.36 -0.49 7.57
C LYS A 85 0.41 -1.67 7.51
N ASN A 86 0.89 -2.82 7.99
CA ASN A 86 0.06 -4.00 8.20
C ASN A 86 -0.87 -3.75 9.39
N ARG A 87 -2.19 -3.75 9.18
CA ARG A 87 -3.11 -3.86 10.33
C ARG A 87 -3.25 -5.33 10.68
N LYS A 88 -2.44 -5.81 11.63
CA LYS A 88 -2.78 -7.07 12.31
C LYS A 88 -4.19 -6.91 12.87
N ARG A 89 -5.15 -7.71 12.40
CA ARG A 89 -6.42 -7.88 13.12
C ARG A 89 -6.03 -8.38 14.51
N ARG A 90 -6.22 -7.56 15.54
CA ARG A 90 -6.17 -8.04 16.93
C ARG A 90 -7.11 -9.25 16.97
N ARG A 91 -6.57 -10.45 17.19
CA ARG A 91 -7.39 -11.59 17.63
C ARG A 91 -8.10 -11.10 18.89
N LEU A 92 -9.40 -10.83 18.79
CA LEU A 92 -10.25 -10.91 19.97
C LEU A 92 -10.07 -12.34 20.48
N ALA A 93 -9.51 -12.48 21.67
CA ALA A 93 -9.42 -13.75 22.36
C ALA A 93 -10.84 -14.30 22.54
N ARG A 94 -11.31 -15.08 21.56
CA ARG A 94 -12.56 -15.83 21.67
C ARG A 94 -12.31 -16.96 22.64
N GLY A 95 -13.01 -16.89 23.77
CA GLY A 95 -13.46 -18.04 24.55
C GLY A 95 -12.37 -18.91 25.14
N MET A 96 -11.94 -18.60 26.36
CA MET A 96 -11.61 -19.69 27.29
C MET A 96 -12.92 -20.14 27.96
N PRO A 97 -13.39 -21.37 27.75
CA PRO A 97 -14.39 -21.94 28.64
C PRO A 97 -13.72 -22.17 29.99
N ARG A 98 -14.14 -21.44 31.02
CA ARG A 98 -13.88 -21.89 32.39
C ARG A 98 -14.80 -23.08 32.64
N ARG A 99 -14.24 -24.28 32.48
CA ARG A 99 -14.84 -25.52 32.98
C ARG A 99 -14.59 -25.58 34.49
N MET A 100 -15.66 -26.01 35.17
CA MET A 100 -15.84 -26.40 36.57
C MET A 100 -15.91 -25.25 37.58
#